data_AF-A0A9E5YNL0-F1
#
_entry.id   AF-A0A9E5YNL0-F1
#
_cell.length_a   1.000
_cell.length_b   1.000
_cell.length_c   1.000
_cell.angle_alpha   90.00
_cell.angle_beta   90.00
_cell.angle_gamma   90.00
#
_symmetry.space_group_name_H-M   'P 1'
#
loop_
_entity.id
_entity.type
_entity.pdbx_description
1 polymer ?
#
loop_
_entity_poly.entity_id
_entity_poly.type
_entity_poly.pdbx_seq_one_letter_code
_entity_poly.pdbx_strand_id
1 'polypeptide(L)'
;MKLKLFLLFVIICTNSWLQSTTWHIKQDGSGDFITIQEGIDASVDADTVLVYPGRYYENINYNGQNITVASLELITGDESYIGNTIIDGNQQGTCVCFDSEENGAILRGFSITNGIGDIMYGEINRLGGGILVFTHFQSLTINVYIINSRIYENRAVLGGGIFVDESNVTFSGVSIYNNYACSGGGISVVEESNITFDPSNLCNLYNNFAGLALDISVSDAINDIYVIVDTFSVQDQFEYFAFYQHSYTSSGNITINSQNHYIERINSDFYISTTGDDCNSGLTPEEPIRSIALALQKIESDSLNPKTVFVESGIYSYELNNQILPLAGKSFVNIIGENMETTIINNDLTAYTFMMVNKVQNSLRNFTLVSEEQCLEASIYILESNNIEIENLKVENSNIYLSGSVYFYRCFNVVIDNLIVQNNVSDGGSGFWFDGGNAIIRNSVFNNNDSNGLHPFVSNFYFKSNDYLELENCVFSNSNIEPTTEEFPTISIGAQQDCEPIIKLSNCLFSNNSTIKSYIAIITSSGSREINNCTFSENTSSFATLRIHSEVDFRNNIMYNNNVDYEILTGNITATGL
;
A
#
# COMPACT_ATOMS: atom_id res chain seq x y z
N MET A 1 -57.69 2.83 -44.59
CA MET A 1 -57.00 3.33 -43.38
C MET A 1 -56.20 2.23 -42.68
N LYS A 2 -56.80 1.05 -42.40
CA LYS A 2 -56.14 -0.07 -41.69
C LYS A 2 -54.87 -0.63 -42.36
N LEU A 3 -54.82 -0.73 -43.69
CA LEU A 3 -53.63 -1.22 -44.41
C LEU A 3 -52.46 -0.22 -44.38
N LYS A 4 -52.73 1.09 -44.39
CA LYS A 4 -51.72 2.14 -44.24
C LYS A 4 -51.15 2.20 -42.82
N LEU A 5 -52.01 1.96 -41.81
CA LEU A 5 -51.58 1.88 -40.41
C LEU A 5 -50.72 0.64 -40.12
N PHE A 6 -51.04 -0.49 -40.76
CA PHE A 6 -50.24 -1.72 -40.69
C PHE A 6 -48.89 -1.57 -41.39
N LEU A 7 -48.84 -0.95 -42.58
CA LEU A 7 -47.57 -0.65 -43.24
C LEU A 7 -46.72 0.37 -42.47
N LEU A 8 -47.33 1.37 -41.83
CA LEU A 8 -46.61 2.32 -40.96
C LEU A 8 -46.06 1.63 -39.71
N PHE A 9 -46.82 0.71 -39.11
CA PHE A 9 -46.39 -0.10 -37.97
C PHE A 9 -45.26 -1.08 -38.35
N VAL A 10 -45.34 -1.73 -39.52
CA VAL A 10 -44.26 -2.58 -40.04
C VAL A 10 -43.02 -1.76 -40.37
N ILE A 11 -43.14 -0.55 -40.93
CA ILE A 11 -42.00 0.34 -41.20
C ILE A 11 -41.36 0.85 -39.90
N ILE A 12 -42.14 1.13 -38.85
CA ILE A 12 -41.63 1.51 -37.52
C ILE A 12 -40.96 0.31 -36.83
N CYS A 13 -41.52 -0.91 -36.98
CA CYS A 13 -40.94 -2.15 -36.46
C CYS A 13 -39.72 -2.66 -37.24
N THR A 14 -39.56 -2.32 -38.53
CA THR A 14 -38.33 -2.62 -39.29
C THR A 14 -37.23 -1.57 -39.08
N ASN A 15 -37.56 -0.37 -38.59
CA ASN A 15 -36.58 0.66 -38.18
C ASN A 15 -36.18 0.54 -36.69
N SER A 16 -36.70 -0.44 -35.96
CA SER A 16 -36.33 -0.75 -34.57
C SER A 16 -35.55 -2.07 -34.46
N TRP A 17 -34.95 -2.52 -35.57
CA TRP A 17 -33.77 -3.37 -35.47
C TRP A 17 -32.65 -2.46 -34.97
N LEU A 18 -32.33 -2.52 -33.68
CA LEU A 18 -31.07 -2.04 -33.14
C LEU A 18 -29.97 -2.75 -33.94
N GLN A 19 -29.49 -2.10 -35.01
CA GLN A 19 -28.31 -2.54 -35.72
C GLN A 19 -27.14 -2.05 -34.87
N SER A 20 -26.43 -2.98 -34.24
CA SER A 20 -25.12 -2.71 -33.67
C SER A 20 -24.25 -2.10 -34.76
N THR A 21 -23.77 -0.88 -34.54
CA THR A 21 -22.83 -0.19 -35.42
C THR A 21 -21.40 -0.61 -35.05
N THR A 22 -20.54 -0.72 -36.05
CA THR A 22 -19.10 -0.92 -35.83
C THR A 22 -18.34 0.34 -36.19
N TRP A 23 -17.79 1.02 -35.20
CA TRP A 23 -16.94 2.19 -35.34
C TRP A 23 -15.48 1.76 -35.52
N HIS A 24 -14.83 2.19 -36.59
CA HIS A 24 -13.46 1.78 -36.91
C HIS A 24 -12.47 2.83 -36.44
N ILE A 25 -11.62 2.50 -35.47
CA ILE A 25 -10.64 3.43 -34.90
C ILE A 25 -9.29 3.21 -35.57
N LYS A 26 -8.79 4.22 -36.30
CA LYS A 26 -7.52 4.14 -37.03
C LYS A 26 -6.74 5.45 -36.91
N GLN A 27 -5.55 5.39 -36.32
CA GLN A 27 -4.69 6.57 -36.12
C GLN A 27 -4.21 7.23 -37.43
N ASP A 28 -4.34 6.56 -38.57
CA ASP A 28 -4.00 7.10 -39.90
C ASP A 28 -5.12 7.97 -40.52
N GLY A 29 -6.27 8.08 -39.86
CA GLY A 29 -7.42 8.86 -40.32
C GLY A 29 -8.26 8.18 -41.41
N SER A 30 -8.02 6.90 -41.73
CA SER A 30 -8.82 6.12 -42.68
C SER A 30 -10.01 5.38 -42.02
N GLY A 31 -10.20 5.56 -40.72
CA GLY A 31 -11.31 5.04 -39.92
C GLY A 31 -12.40 6.09 -39.71
N ASP A 32 -13.37 5.77 -38.85
CA ASP A 32 -14.42 6.71 -38.41
C ASP A 32 -13.85 7.72 -37.41
N PHE A 33 -12.95 7.29 -36.52
CA PHE A 33 -12.27 8.11 -35.51
C PHE A 33 -10.78 7.76 -35.42
N ILE A 34 -10.00 8.63 -34.76
CA ILE A 34 -8.56 8.44 -34.58
C ILE A 34 -8.19 8.02 -33.15
N THR A 35 -9.04 8.31 -32.16
CA THR A 35 -8.89 7.90 -30.76
C THR A 35 -9.97 6.91 -30.35
N ILE A 36 -9.69 6.11 -29.33
CA ILE A 36 -10.64 5.13 -28.80
C ILE A 36 -11.79 5.84 -28.11
N GLN A 37 -11.51 6.88 -27.31
CA GLN A 37 -12.56 7.60 -26.58
C GLN A 37 -13.57 8.25 -27.53
N GLU A 38 -13.15 8.83 -28.66
CA GLU A 38 -14.10 9.38 -29.67
C GLU A 38 -15.06 8.30 -30.19
N GLY A 39 -14.57 7.08 -30.38
CA GLY A 39 -15.38 5.93 -30.77
C GLY A 39 -16.40 5.54 -29.69
N ILE A 40 -15.98 5.57 -28.43
CA ILE A 40 -16.87 5.31 -27.28
C ILE A 40 -17.94 6.42 -27.20
N ASP A 41 -17.56 7.69 -27.27
CA ASP A 41 -18.48 8.83 -27.14
C ASP A 41 -19.55 8.86 -28.24
N ALA A 42 -19.25 8.30 -29.42
CA ALA A 42 -20.18 8.18 -30.54
C ALA A 42 -21.06 6.92 -30.49
N SER A 43 -20.73 5.97 -29.63
CA SER A 43 -21.41 4.68 -29.53
C SER A 43 -22.70 4.76 -28.72
N VAL A 44 -23.56 3.76 -28.92
CA VAL A 44 -24.69 3.44 -28.04
C VAL A 44 -24.67 1.95 -27.71
N ASP A 45 -25.47 1.53 -26.73
CA ASP A 45 -25.55 0.12 -26.31
C ASP A 45 -25.59 -0.87 -27.47
N ALA A 46 -24.82 -1.95 -27.31
CA ALA A 46 -24.55 -3.00 -28.28
C ALA A 46 -23.66 -2.62 -29.49
N ASP A 47 -23.20 -1.38 -29.64
CA ASP A 47 -22.19 -1.02 -30.65
C ASP A 47 -20.83 -1.69 -30.39
N THR A 48 -19.99 -1.72 -31.42
CA THR A 48 -18.61 -2.18 -31.36
C THR A 48 -17.65 -1.05 -31.75
N VAL A 49 -16.71 -0.72 -30.88
CA VAL A 49 -15.55 0.11 -31.17
C VAL A 49 -14.40 -0.81 -31.56
N LEU A 50 -14.17 -0.95 -32.88
CA LEU A 50 -13.16 -1.85 -33.44
C LEU A 50 -11.85 -1.09 -33.69
N VAL A 51 -10.84 -1.39 -32.89
CA VAL A 51 -9.57 -0.66 -32.83
C VAL A 51 -8.48 -1.36 -33.65
N TYR A 52 -7.86 -0.61 -34.56
CA TYR A 52 -6.77 -1.12 -35.39
C TYR A 52 -5.42 -1.08 -34.64
N PRO A 53 -4.39 -1.80 -35.11
CA PRO A 53 -3.06 -1.77 -34.51
C PRO A 53 -2.51 -0.35 -34.34
N GLY A 54 -1.97 -0.08 -33.17
CA GLY A 54 -1.47 1.23 -32.78
C GLY A 54 -1.18 1.29 -31.29
N ARG A 55 -0.44 2.31 -30.88
CA ARG A 55 -0.27 2.67 -29.47
C ARG A 55 -1.08 3.94 -29.22
N TYR A 56 -2.12 3.78 -28.41
CA TYR A 56 -3.09 4.81 -28.08
C TYR A 56 -2.73 5.36 -26.70
N TYR A 57 -2.22 6.59 -26.66
CA TYR A 57 -1.92 7.29 -25.42
C TYR A 57 -3.20 7.94 -24.90
N GLU A 58 -4.00 7.17 -24.17
CA GLU A 58 -5.35 7.53 -23.76
C GLU A 58 -5.67 6.92 -22.38
N ASN A 59 -6.55 7.62 -21.65
CA ASN A 59 -7.25 7.11 -20.48
C ASN A 59 -8.73 7.06 -20.87
N ILE A 60 -9.27 5.87 -21.14
CA ILE A 60 -10.61 5.71 -21.71
C ILE A 60 -11.65 5.41 -20.62
N ASN A 61 -12.86 5.91 -20.80
CA ASN A 61 -14.01 5.66 -19.93
C ASN A 61 -15.21 5.20 -20.78
N TYR A 62 -15.86 4.10 -20.38
CA TYR A 62 -17.05 3.57 -21.03
C TYR A 62 -18.30 4.44 -20.85
N ASN A 63 -18.30 5.38 -19.90
CA ASN A 63 -19.36 6.36 -19.67
C ASN A 63 -20.76 5.72 -19.51
N GLY A 64 -20.83 4.54 -18.89
CA GLY A 64 -22.07 3.79 -18.66
C GLY A 64 -22.57 3.00 -19.87
N GLN A 65 -21.81 2.90 -20.95
CA GLN A 65 -22.27 2.26 -22.18
C GLN A 65 -22.01 0.74 -22.22
N ASN A 66 -23.00 -0.01 -22.66
CA ASN A 66 -22.93 -1.46 -22.83
C ASN A 66 -22.40 -1.85 -24.21
N ILE A 67 -21.16 -1.47 -24.51
CA ILE A 67 -20.51 -1.64 -25.81
C ILE A 67 -19.38 -2.65 -25.76
N THR A 68 -18.97 -3.12 -26.94
CA THR A 68 -17.73 -3.88 -27.11
C THR A 68 -16.63 -2.98 -27.62
N VAL A 69 -15.60 -2.74 -26.81
CA VAL A 69 -14.34 -2.15 -27.29
C VAL A 69 -13.38 -3.29 -27.51
N ALA A 70 -12.94 -3.47 -28.76
CA ALA A 70 -12.10 -4.62 -29.11
C ALA A 70 -11.07 -4.31 -30.20
N SER A 71 -9.92 -4.99 -30.15
CA SER A 71 -8.98 -4.97 -31.28
C SER A 71 -9.44 -5.87 -32.43
N LEU A 72 -8.65 -5.93 -33.50
CA LEU A 72 -8.89 -6.85 -34.62
C LEU A 72 -8.81 -8.34 -34.22
N GLU A 73 -8.32 -8.69 -33.03
CA GLU A 73 -8.39 -10.06 -32.51
C GLU A 73 -9.84 -10.58 -32.49
N LEU A 74 -10.82 -9.72 -32.20
CA LEU A 74 -12.25 -10.10 -32.14
C LEU A 74 -12.75 -10.77 -33.42
N ILE A 75 -12.35 -10.25 -34.60
CA ILE A 75 -12.87 -10.71 -35.90
C ILE A 75 -11.91 -11.65 -36.63
N THR A 76 -10.63 -11.67 -36.25
CA THR A 76 -9.60 -12.48 -36.92
C THR A 76 -9.21 -13.72 -36.11
N GLY A 77 -9.33 -13.67 -34.79
CA GLY A 77 -8.77 -14.66 -33.87
C GLY A 77 -7.23 -14.66 -33.82
N ASP A 78 -6.56 -13.66 -34.40
CA ASP A 78 -5.10 -13.55 -34.39
C ASP A 78 -4.63 -12.82 -33.12
N GLU A 79 -4.03 -13.57 -32.20
CA GLU A 79 -3.51 -13.06 -30.93
C GLU A 79 -2.40 -12.01 -31.09
N SER A 80 -1.76 -11.90 -32.26
CA SER A 80 -0.76 -10.86 -32.50
C SER A 80 -1.35 -9.45 -32.40
N TYR A 81 -2.67 -9.28 -32.60
CA TYR A 81 -3.34 -8.00 -32.40
C TYR A 81 -3.34 -7.55 -30.94
N ILE A 82 -3.33 -8.48 -29.97
CA ILE A 82 -3.27 -8.15 -28.54
C ILE A 82 -2.00 -7.36 -28.22
N GLY A 83 -0.86 -7.78 -28.77
CA GLY A 83 0.43 -7.11 -28.57
C GLY A 83 0.63 -5.85 -29.42
N ASN A 84 -0.17 -5.66 -30.47
CA ASN A 84 -0.02 -4.55 -31.42
C ASN A 84 -1.08 -3.47 -31.27
N THR A 85 -2.12 -3.68 -30.45
CA THR A 85 -3.13 -2.67 -30.10
C THR A 85 -3.00 -2.37 -28.61
N ILE A 86 -2.32 -1.26 -28.30
CA ILE A 86 -1.89 -0.92 -26.94
C ILE A 86 -2.65 0.32 -26.47
N ILE A 87 -3.29 0.22 -25.30
CA ILE A 87 -3.79 1.35 -24.52
C ILE A 87 -2.71 1.70 -23.50
N ASP A 88 -2.17 2.90 -23.60
CA ASP A 88 -1.05 3.38 -22.79
C ASP A 88 -1.48 4.59 -21.98
N GLY A 89 -1.51 4.45 -20.65
CA GLY A 89 -1.85 5.54 -19.74
C GLY A 89 -0.81 6.65 -19.71
N ASN A 90 0.37 6.46 -20.32
CA ASN A 90 1.45 7.44 -20.40
C ASN A 90 1.87 8.01 -19.03
N GLN A 91 1.86 7.14 -18.01
CA GLN A 91 2.09 7.51 -16.61
C GLN A 91 1.07 8.54 -16.10
N GLN A 92 -0.17 8.46 -16.56
CA GLN A 92 -1.31 9.27 -16.13
C GLN A 92 -2.52 8.37 -15.90
N GLY A 93 -3.29 8.66 -14.85
CA GLY A 93 -4.60 8.07 -14.54
C GLY A 93 -4.72 6.55 -14.69
N THR A 94 -5.96 6.08 -14.71
CA THR A 94 -6.30 4.70 -15.08
C THR A 94 -6.34 4.55 -16.60
N CYS A 95 -5.84 3.45 -17.18
CA CYS A 95 -5.95 3.26 -18.64
C CYS A 95 -7.40 3.02 -19.10
N VAL A 96 -8.16 2.16 -18.42
CA VAL A 96 -9.56 1.85 -18.76
C VAL A 96 -10.46 1.93 -17.53
N CYS A 97 -11.49 2.77 -17.59
CA CYS A 97 -12.43 3.01 -16.50
C CYS A 97 -13.85 2.49 -16.83
N PHE A 98 -14.46 1.84 -15.84
CA PHE A 98 -15.88 1.49 -15.76
C PHE A 98 -16.41 2.02 -14.43
N ASP A 99 -17.16 3.13 -14.45
CA ASP A 99 -17.52 3.89 -13.23
C ASP A 99 -19.02 4.20 -13.07
N SER A 100 -19.85 3.68 -13.97
CA SER A 100 -21.21 4.16 -14.19
C SER A 100 -22.23 3.01 -14.14
N GLU A 101 -22.97 2.76 -15.23
CA GLU A 101 -24.07 1.78 -15.28
C GLU A 101 -23.75 0.56 -16.18
N GLU A 102 -22.47 0.25 -16.41
CA GLU A 102 -22.08 -0.84 -17.30
C GLU A 102 -22.55 -2.21 -16.78
N ASN A 103 -23.34 -2.92 -17.59
CA ASN A 103 -23.93 -4.20 -17.27
C ASN A 103 -23.92 -5.11 -18.50
N GLY A 104 -22.72 -5.42 -18.97
CA GLY A 104 -22.50 -6.10 -20.25
C GLY A 104 -21.39 -5.51 -21.10
N ALA A 105 -20.64 -4.52 -20.61
CA ALA A 105 -19.52 -3.94 -21.34
C ALA A 105 -18.39 -4.97 -21.52
N ILE A 106 -17.79 -4.97 -22.71
CA ILE A 106 -16.73 -5.92 -23.09
C ILE A 106 -15.48 -5.13 -23.49
N LEU A 107 -14.34 -5.49 -22.90
CA LEU A 107 -13.00 -5.06 -23.30
C LEU A 107 -12.24 -6.27 -23.82
N ARG A 108 -11.78 -6.23 -25.08
CA ARG A 108 -11.16 -7.41 -25.70
C ARG A 108 -9.94 -7.15 -26.56
N GLY A 109 -8.88 -7.93 -26.34
CA GLY A 109 -7.80 -8.01 -27.33
C GLY A 109 -6.77 -6.89 -27.22
N PHE A 110 -6.48 -6.36 -26.03
CA PHE A 110 -5.58 -5.22 -25.85
C PHE A 110 -4.35 -5.53 -24.99
N SER A 111 -3.29 -4.76 -25.18
CA SER A 111 -2.25 -4.55 -24.18
C SER A 111 -2.55 -3.24 -23.41
N ILE A 112 -2.51 -3.27 -22.09
CA ILE A 112 -2.90 -2.16 -21.20
C ILE A 112 -1.75 -1.90 -20.23
N THR A 113 -1.14 -0.71 -20.33
CA THR A 113 0.15 -0.44 -19.68
C THR A 113 0.33 1.02 -19.28
N ASN A 114 1.26 1.27 -18.36
CA ASN A 114 1.69 2.60 -17.93
C ASN A 114 0.58 3.48 -17.34
N GLY A 115 -0.51 2.90 -16.85
CA GLY A 115 -1.46 3.62 -16.00
C GLY A 115 -0.91 3.74 -14.57
N ILE A 116 -1.23 4.86 -13.91
CA ILE A 116 -0.82 5.13 -12.52
C ILE A 116 -2.01 5.24 -11.56
N GLY A 117 -3.22 4.97 -12.04
CA GLY A 117 -4.46 5.01 -11.28
C GLY A 117 -4.96 6.42 -11.02
N ASP A 118 -6.27 6.53 -10.78
CA ASP A 118 -6.95 7.80 -10.53
C ASP A 118 -7.11 8.08 -9.04
N ILE A 119 -6.99 9.37 -8.69
CA ILE A 119 -7.16 9.87 -7.32
C ILE A 119 -8.65 9.89 -7.00
N MET A 120 -9.08 9.12 -5.99
CA MET A 120 -10.48 9.04 -5.57
C MET A 120 -10.69 9.42 -4.10
N TYR A 121 -11.94 9.76 -3.74
CA TYR A 121 -12.38 10.09 -2.38
C TYR A 121 -11.64 11.25 -1.68
N GLY A 122 -10.92 12.09 -2.43
CA GLY A 122 -10.20 13.24 -1.86
C GLY A 122 -8.92 12.87 -1.11
N GLU A 123 -8.51 11.60 -1.17
CA GLU A 123 -7.24 11.10 -0.63
C GLU A 123 -6.26 10.84 -1.78
N ILE A 124 -4.95 10.83 -1.52
CA ILE A 124 -3.91 10.47 -2.51
C ILE A 124 -3.94 8.98 -2.91
N ASN A 125 -5.05 8.27 -2.68
CA ASN A 125 -5.28 6.90 -3.09
C ASN A 125 -5.50 6.85 -4.59
N ARG A 126 -4.48 6.39 -5.31
CA ARG A 126 -4.59 6.06 -6.72
C ARG A 126 -5.17 4.66 -6.85
N LEU A 127 -6.29 4.50 -7.54
CA LEU A 127 -6.96 3.22 -7.70
C LEU A 127 -6.86 2.73 -9.14
N GLY A 128 -6.68 1.42 -9.33
CA GLY A 128 -6.82 0.75 -10.63
C GLY A 128 -5.85 1.26 -11.69
N GLY A 129 -4.57 0.87 -11.64
CA GLY A 129 -3.58 1.40 -12.58
C GLY A 129 -3.93 1.11 -14.04
N GLY A 130 -4.10 -0.16 -14.37
CA GLY A 130 -4.51 -0.59 -15.70
C GLY A 130 -6.02 -0.44 -15.91
N ILE A 131 -6.82 -1.02 -15.01
CA ILE A 131 -8.27 -1.03 -15.11
C ILE A 131 -8.89 -0.67 -13.76
N LEU A 132 -9.86 0.23 -13.78
CA LEU A 132 -10.66 0.63 -12.64
C LEU A 132 -12.12 0.23 -12.90
N VAL A 133 -12.69 -0.60 -12.02
CA VAL A 133 -14.09 -1.01 -12.05
C VAL A 133 -14.72 -0.67 -10.71
N PHE A 134 -15.61 0.31 -10.69
CA PHE A 134 -16.26 0.74 -9.45
C PHE A 134 -17.59 1.43 -9.74
N THR A 135 -18.43 1.67 -8.74
CA THR A 135 -19.63 2.49 -8.93
C THR A 135 -19.74 3.61 -7.90
N HIS A 136 -20.25 4.76 -8.34
CA HIS A 136 -20.64 5.86 -7.44
C HIS A 136 -22.08 5.76 -6.95
N PHE A 137 -22.86 4.80 -7.45
CA PHE A 137 -24.28 4.69 -7.20
C PHE A 137 -24.56 3.62 -6.15
N GLN A 138 -25.10 4.06 -5.00
CA GLN A 138 -25.51 3.14 -3.93
C GLN A 138 -26.42 2.04 -4.48
N SER A 139 -26.07 0.78 -4.19
CA SER A 139 -26.83 -0.42 -4.59
C SER A 139 -26.88 -0.70 -6.10
N LEU A 140 -25.95 -0.14 -6.88
CA LEU A 140 -25.69 -0.57 -8.24
C LEU A 140 -24.54 -1.59 -8.24
N THR A 141 -24.60 -2.58 -9.11
CA THR A 141 -23.48 -3.49 -9.34
C THR A 141 -23.19 -3.53 -10.83
N ILE A 142 -21.97 -3.20 -11.19
CA ILE A 142 -21.50 -3.18 -12.58
C ILE A 142 -21.05 -4.60 -12.96
N ASN A 143 -21.33 -5.03 -14.20
CA ASN A 143 -20.88 -6.33 -14.71
C ASN A 143 -20.09 -6.13 -16.00
N VAL A 144 -18.78 -6.42 -15.94
CA VAL A 144 -17.86 -6.22 -17.07
C VAL A 144 -17.12 -7.51 -17.45
N TYR A 145 -16.76 -7.61 -18.73
CA TYR A 145 -16.05 -8.76 -19.29
C TYR A 145 -14.72 -8.32 -19.89
N ILE A 146 -13.62 -8.88 -19.40
CA ILE A 146 -12.28 -8.61 -19.91
C ILE A 146 -11.76 -9.89 -20.55
N ILE A 147 -11.46 -9.81 -21.85
CA ILE A 147 -11.21 -10.99 -22.68
C ILE A 147 -9.91 -10.82 -23.48
N ASN A 148 -9.05 -11.83 -23.48
CA ASN A 148 -7.85 -11.89 -24.33
C ASN A 148 -6.98 -10.62 -24.27
N SER A 149 -6.71 -10.11 -23.07
CA SER A 149 -5.96 -8.87 -22.86
C SER A 149 -4.71 -9.11 -21.99
N ARG A 150 -3.71 -8.24 -22.14
CA ARG A 150 -2.48 -8.21 -21.33
C ARG A 150 -2.46 -6.94 -20.50
N ILE A 151 -2.35 -7.05 -19.18
CA ILE A 151 -2.36 -5.94 -18.25
C ILE A 151 -1.04 -5.97 -17.49
N TYR A 152 -0.16 -5.01 -17.78
CA TYR A 152 1.20 -5.02 -17.27
C TYR A 152 1.80 -3.64 -17.10
N GLU A 153 2.83 -3.52 -16.25
CA GLU A 153 3.55 -2.28 -16.00
C GLU A 153 2.64 -1.11 -15.60
N ASN A 154 1.54 -1.42 -14.91
CA ASN A 154 0.66 -0.44 -14.31
C ASN A 154 0.97 -0.28 -12.82
N ARG A 155 0.68 0.90 -12.29
CA ARG A 155 0.94 1.25 -10.89
C ARG A 155 -0.32 1.83 -10.24
N ALA A 156 -0.55 1.54 -8.98
CA ALA A 156 -1.59 2.18 -8.20
C ALA A 156 -1.25 2.09 -6.70
N VAL A 157 -2.07 2.67 -5.84
CA VAL A 157 -2.09 2.32 -4.41
C VAL A 157 -2.83 0.99 -4.24
N LEU A 158 -4.01 0.83 -4.84
CA LEU A 158 -4.78 -0.40 -4.79
C LEU A 158 -5.05 -0.91 -6.21
N GLY A 159 -4.78 -2.20 -6.46
CA GLY A 159 -5.07 -2.81 -7.76
C GLY A 159 -4.17 -2.26 -8.86
N GLY A 160 -2.88 -2.58 -8.83
CA GLY A 160 -1.91 -2.06 -9.80
C GLY A 160 -2.33 -2.38 -11.24
N GLY A 161 -2.69 -3.64 -11.48
CA GLY A 161 -3.31 -4.07 -12.73
C GLY A 161 -4.79 -3.69 -12.78
N ILE A 162 -5.57 -4.17 -11.79
CA ILE A 162 -7.03 -4.03 -11.76
C ILE A 162 -7.52 -3.74 -10.35
N PHE A 163 -8.38 -2.75 -10.19
CA PHE A 163 -9.15 -2.51 -8.97
C PHE A 163 -10.64 -2.75 -9.22
N VAL A 164 -11.30 -3.45 -8.29
CA VAL A 164 -12.72 -3.80 -8.33
C VAL A 164 -13.39 -3.43 -7.01
N ASP A 165 -14.41 -2.58 -7.08
CA ASP A 165 -15.20 -2.12 -5.94
C ASP A 165 -16.70 -2.15 -6.27
N GLU A 166 -17.53 -2.64 -5.34
CA GLU A 166 -18.97 -2.90 -5.47
C GLU A 166 -19.39 -3.48 -6.86
N SER A 167 -18.54 -4.30 -7.49
CA SER A 167 -18.67 -4.66 -8.92
C SER A 167 -18.28 -6.11 -9.23
N ASN A 168 -18.73 -6.58 -10.40
CA ASN A 168 -18.44 -7.93 -10.90
C ASN A 168 -17.58 -7.89 -12.16
N VAL A 169 -16.51 -8.66 -12.17
CA VAL A 169 -15.61 -8.80 -13.32
C VAL A 169 -15.48 -10.26 -13.73
N THR A 170 -15.65 -10.53 -15.03
CA THR A 170 -15.37 -11.85 -15.62
C THR A 170 -14.13 -11.79 -16.51
N PHE A 171 -13.15 -12.64 -16.23
CA PHE A 171 -11.90 -12.77 -16.98
C PHE A 171 -11.89 -14.01 -17.86
N SER A 172 -11.44 -13.88 -19.11
CA SER A 172 -11.24 -14.99 -20.04
C SER A 172 -9.99 -14.76 -20.90
N GLY A 173 -8.97 -15.61 -20.80
CA GLY A 173 -7.73 -15.49 -21.56
C GLY A 173 -6.89 -14.24 -21.23
N VAL A 174 -7.06 -13.67 -20.03
CA VAL A 174 -6.37 -12.44 -19.60
C VAL A 174 -5.04 -12.78 -18.96
N SER A 175 -3.99 -12.01 -19.24
CA SER A 175 -2.69 -12.12 -18.56
C SER A 175 -2.38 -10.86 -17.76
N ILE A 176 -2.16 -10.99 -16.45
CA ILE A 176 -1.94 -9.90 -15.49
C ILE A 176 -0.58 -10.11 -14.83
N TYR A 177 0.40 -9.27 -15.16
CA TYR A 177 1.78 -9.45 -14.70
C TYR A 177 2.56 -8.14 -14.65
N ASN A 178 3.62 -8.07 -13.84
CA ASN A 178 4.48 -6.89 -13.69
C ASN A 178 3.70 -5.62 -13.33
N ASN A 179 2.63 -5.74 -12.56
CA ASN A 179 1.91 -4.59 -12.03
C ASN A 179 2.32 -4.33 -10.58
N TYR A 180 2.25 -3.07 -10.16
CA TYR A 180 2.80 -2.59 -8.89
C TYR A 180 1.72 -1.89 -8.07
N ALA A 181 1.56 -2.26 -6.81
CA ALA A 181 0.61 -1.62 -5.92
C ALA A 181 1.13 -1.48 -4.49
N CYS A 182 0.36 -0.82 -3.63
CA CYS A 182 0.49 -1.05 -2.19
C CYS A 182 -0.22 -2.35 -1.79
N SER A 183 -1.43 -2.59 -2.31
CA SER A 183 -2.19 -3.82 -2.10
C SER A 183 -2.72 -4.37 -3.42
N GLY A 184 -2.56 -5.67 -3.64
CA GLY A 184 -3.08 -6.34 -4.84
C GLY A 184 -2.39 -5.83 -6.10
N GLY A 185 -1.11 -6.16 -6.27
CA GLY A 185 -0.31 -5.70 -7.40
C GLY A 185 -0.99 -6.05 -8.73
N GLY A 186 -1.46 -7.28 -8.88
CA GLY A 186 -2.27 -7.71 -10.01
C GLY A 186 -3.72 -7.23 -9.91
N ILE A 187 -4.44 -7.69 -8.89
CA ILE A 187 -5.87 -7.43 -8.69
C ILE A 187 -6.13 -7.04 -7.22
N SER A 188 -6.90 -5.98 -6.99
CA SER A 188 -7.50 -5.69 -5.69
C SER A 188 -9.02 -5.74 -5.79
N VAL A 189 -9.65 -6.51 -4.91
CA VAL A 189 -11.10 -6.68 -4.82
C VAL A 189 -11.56 -6.21 -3.44
N VAL A 190 -12.47 -5.24 -3.41
CA VAL A 190 -12.97 -4.67 -2.16
C VAL A 190 -14.50 -4.71 -2.09
N GLU A 191 -15.04 -4.64 -0.87
CA GLU A 191 -16.48 -4.54 -0.58
C GLU A 191 -17.29 -5.65 -1.26
N GLU A 192 -18.57 -5.42 -1.62
CA GLU A 192 -19.47 -6.44 -2.17
C GLU A 192 -19.15 -6.88 -3.63
N SER A 193 -17.87 -6.91 -4.00
CA SER A 193 -17.38 -7.28 -5.33
C SER A 193 -17.25 -8.79 -5.54
N ASN A 194 -17.26 -9.20 -6.81
CA ASN A 194 -16.94 -10.58 -7.20
C ASN A 194 -16.09 -10.62 -8.48
N ILE A 195 -15.18 -11.59 -8.54
CA ILE A 195 -14.39 -11.86 -9.74
C ILE A 195 -14.55 -13.32 -10.16
N THR A 196 -14.67 -13.55 -11.47
CA THR A 196 -14.85 -14.90 -12.04
C THR A 196 -13.82 -15.15 -13.12
N PHE A 197 -13.20 -16.33 -13.10
CA PHE A 197 -12.25 -16.77 -14.11
C PHE A 197 -12.86 -17.87 -14.98
N ASP A 198 -12.79 -17.70 -16.30
CA ASP A 198 -13.24 -18.68 -17.27
C ASP A 198 -12.37 -19.96 -17.23
N PRO A 199 -12.94 -21.14 -16.89
CA PRO A 199 -12.19 -22.38 -16.80
C PRO A 199 -11.81 -22.96 -18.18
N SER A 200 -12.37 -22.43 -19.27
CA SER A 200 -12.13 -22.93 -20.64
C SER A 200 -11.06 -22.13 -21.39
N ASN A 201 -10.94 -20.85 -21.07
CA ASN A 201 -9.94 -19.94 -21.63
C ASN A 201 -9.17 -19.33 -20.46
N LEU A 202 -8.19 -20.09 -19.98
CA LEU A 202 -7.52 -19.82 -18.72
C LEU A 202 -6.75 -18.51 -18.76
N CYS A 203 -6.82 -17.78 -17.64
CA CYS A 203 -6.06 -16.56 -17.44
C CYS A 203 -4.67 -16.87 -16.86
N ASN A 204 -3.80 -15.87 -16.83
CA ASN A 204 -2.51 -15.91 -16.13
C ASN A 204 -2.43 -14.74 -15.15
N LEU A 205 -1.98 -15.00 -13.93
CA LEU A 205 -1.84 -13.98 -12.89
C LEU A 205 -0.54 -14.24 -12.12
N TYR A 206 0.53 -13.52 -12.47
CA TYR A 206 1.85 -13.81 -11.93
C TYR A 206 2.78 -12.60 -11.93
N ASN A 207 3.83 -12.65 -11.11
CA ASN A 207 4.93 -11.66 -11.08
C ASN A 207 4.44 -10.21 -10.91
N ASN A 208 3.43 -10.02 -10.08
CA ASN A 208 3.02 -8.70 -9.65
C ASN A 208 3.70 -8.35 -8.32
N PHE A 209 3.67 -7.07 -7.95
CA PHE A 209 4.38 -6.55 -6.79
C PHE A 209 3.45 -5.67 -5.95
N ALA A 210 3.45 -5.89 -4.65
CA ALA A 210 2.69 -5.13 -3.69
C ALA A 210 3.25 -5.31 -2.28
N GLY A 211 2.93 -4.38 -1.39
CA GLY A 211 3.23 -4.45 0.04
C GLY A 211 2.35 -5.46 0.78
N LEU A 212 1.10 -5.60 0.33
CA LEU A 212 0.12 -6.59 0.76
C LEU A 212 -0.39 -7.38 -0.44
N ALA A 213 -0.18 -8.69 -0.43
CA ALA A 213 -0.64 -9.63 -1.45
C ALA A 213 -0.25 -9.24 -2.89
N LEU A 214 0.85 -9.82 -3.35
CA LEU A 214 1.48 -9.47 -4.62
C LEU A 214 0.54 -9.54 -5.83
N ASP A 215 -0.19 -10.64 -5.97
CA ASP A 215 -1.04 -10.90 -7.13
C ASP A 215 -2.50 -10.52 -6.89
N ILE A 216 -3.07 -10.89 -5.74
CA ILE A 216 -4.48 -10.63 -5.45
C ILE A 216 -4.74 -10.30 -3.98
N SER A 217 -5.27 -9.11 -3.72
CA SER A 217 -5.84 -8.76 -2.41
C SER A 217 -7.36 -8.75 -2.47
N VAL A 218 -7.97 -9.33 -1.45
CA VAL A 218 -9.42 -9.30 -1.25
C VAL A 218 -9.70 -8.74 0.14
N SER A 219 -10.57 -7.76 0.25
CA SER A 219 -11.07 -7.25 1.53
C SER A 219 -12.57 -7.06 1.46
N ASP A 220 -13.29 -7.44 2.51
CA ASP A 220 -14.74 -7.18 2.64
C ASP A 220 -15.65 -7.80 1.56
N ALA A 221 -15.12 -8.69 0.72
CA ALA A 221 -15.93 -9.52 -0.15
C ALA A 221 -16.90 -10.40 0.67
N ILE A 222 -18.12 -10.59 0.17
CA ILE A 222 -19.11 -11.41 0.87
C ILE A 222 -18.94 -12.90 0.54
N ASN A 223 -18.36 -13.20 -0.63
CA ASN A 223 -18.30 -14.54 -1.20
C ASN A 223 -16.88 -15.10 -1.24
N ASP A 224 -16.80 -16.43 -1.37
CA ASP A 224 -15.57 -17.12 -1.74
C ASP A 224 -15.14 -16.74 -3.15
N ILE A 225 -13.84 -16.50 -3.34
CA ILE A 225 -13.24 -16.24 -4.64
C ILE A 225 -12.45 -17.47 -5.09
N TYR A 226 -12.86 -18.02 -6.24
CA TYR A 226 -12.23 -19.17 -6.87
C TYR A 226 -11.42 -18.70 -8.08
N VAL A 227 -10.09 -18.72 -7.94
CA VAL A 227 -9.16 -18.33 -9.00
C VAL A 227 -8.71 -19.58 -9.73
N ILE A 228 -9.13 -19.71 -11.00
CA ILE A 228 -8.73 -20.81 -11.89
C ILE A 228 -7.90 -20.21 -13.02
N VAL A 229 -6.62 -20.54 -13.06
CA VAL A 229 -5.65 -19.94 -14.00
C VAL A 229 -4.76 -21.01 -14.62
N ASP A 230 -4.17 -20.70 -15.75
CA ASP A 230 -3.08 -21.50 -16.30
C ASP A 230 -1.84 -21.29 -15.43
N THR A 231 -1.31 -20.06 -15.39
CA THR A 231 -0.13 -19.73 -14.60
C THR A 231 -0.47 -18.82 -13.41
N PHE A 232 0.00 -19.21 -12.21
CA PHE A 232 0.04 -18.35 -11.02
C PHE A 232 1.49 -18.08 -10.58
N SER A 233 1.76 -17.12 -9.69
CA SER A 233 3.15 -16.85 -9.27
C SER A 233 3.84 -18.06 -8.64
N VAL A 234 3.12 -18.81 -7.79
CA VAL A 234 3.68 -19.93 -7.01
C VAL A 234 2.74 -21.13 -6.97
N GLN A 235 3.28 -22.30 -6.63
CA GLN A 235 2.51 -23.54 -6.53
C GLN A 235 1.72 -23.64 -5.21
N ASP A 236 2.34 -23.33 -4.07
CA ASP A 236 1.78 -23.50 -2.72
C ASP A 236 2.14 -22.31 -1.80
N GLN A 237 1.51 -22.24 -0.61
CA GLN A 237 1.67 -21.16 0.39
C GLN A 237 1.47 -19.77 -0.22
N PHE A 238 0.26 -19.55 -0.70
CA PHE A 238 -0.08 -18.36 -1.47
C PHE A 238 -0.34 -17.12 -0.60
N GLU A 239 -0.39 -17.17 0.73
CA GLU A 239 -0.73 -16.01 1.59
C GLU A 239 0.10 -14.73 1.35
N TYR A 240 1.33 -14.88 0.84
CA TYR A 240 2.18 -13.76 0.45
C TYR A 240 1.81 -13.16 -0.93
N PHE A 241 1.20 -13.96 -1.80
CA PHE A 241 0.79 -13.62 -3.17
C PHE A 241 -0.71 -13.31 -3.29
N ALA A 242 -1.53 -13.96 -2.48
CA ALA A 242 -2.97 -13.91 -2.47
C ALA A 242 -3.45 -13.83 -1.01
N PHE A 243 -4.17 -12.78 -0.65
CA PHE A 243 -4.64 -12.58 0.72
C PHE A 243 -6.12 -12.21 0.75
N TYR A 244 -6.83 -12.77 1.71
CA TYR A 244 -8.22 -12.44 2.02
C TYR A 244 -8.31 -11.84 3.42
N GLN A 245 -8.54 -10.54 3.49
CA GLN A 245 -8.76 -9.83 4.73
C GLN A 245 -10.20 -10.03 5.18
N HIS A 246 -10.36 -10.51 6.42
CA HIS A 246 -11.66 -10.74 7.01
C HIS A 246 -12.06 -9.54 7.88
N SER A 247 -13.25 -8.98 7.64
CA SER A 247 -13.95 -8.11 8.58
C SER A 247 -14.99 -8.87 9.40
N TYR A 248 -15.70 -8.15 10.28
CA TYR A 248 -16.75 -8.73 11.12
C TYR A 248 -17.93 -9.31 10.33
N THR A 249 -18.12 -8.90 9.07
CA THR A 249 -19.24 -9.28 8.23
C THR A 249 -18.84 -10.20 7.08
N SER A 250 -17.56 -10.25 6.70
CA SER A 250 -17.06 -11.17 5.65
C SER A 250 -16.68 -12.53 6.24
N SER A 251 -17.01 -13.61 5.53
CA SER A 251 -16.59 -14.98 5.89
C SER A 251 -16.08 -15.80 4.70
N GLY A 252 -15.90 -15.16 3.55
CA GLY A 252 -15.38 -15.82 2.36
C GLY A 252 -13.89 -16.13 2.47
N ASN A 253 -13.41 -16.91 1.52
CA ASN A 253 -12.01 -17.26 1.40
C ASN A 253 -11.54 -17.18 -0.05
N ILE A 254 -10.23 -17.17 -0.27
CA ILE A 254 -9.64 -17.27 -1.60
C ILE A 254 -9.05 -18.67 -1.83
N THR A 255 -9.40 -19.29 -2.94
CA THR A 255 -8.84 -20.56 -3.39
C THR A 255 -8.19 -20.39 -4.75
N ILE A 256 -6.90 -20.75 -4.85
CA ILE A 256 -6.14 -20.70 -6.10
C ILE A 256 -5.99 -22.12 -6.67
N ASN A 257 -6.29 -22.28 -7.95
CA ASN A 257 -6.04 -23.49 -8.73
C ASN A 257 -5.31 -23.11 -10.03
N SER A 258 -4.02 -23.45 -10.11
CA SER A 258 -3.16 -23.18 -11.26
C SER A 258 -2.64 -24.46 -11.89
N GLN A 259 -2.40 -24.42 -13.20
CA GLN A 259 -1.77 -25.53 -13.94
C GLN A 259 -0.24 -25.44 -13.92
N ASN A 260 0.27 -24.22 -13.93
CA ASN A 260 1.68 -23.85 -14.00
C ASN A 260 1.99 -22.79 -12.93
N HIS A 261 3.27 -22.62 -12.62
CA HIS A 261 3.77 -21.58 -11.74
C HIS A 261 4.93 -20.81 -12.38
N TYR A 262 5.02 -19.52 -12.09
CA TYR A 262 6.02 -18.63 -12.68
C TYR A 262 7.37 -18.70 -11.96
N ILE A 263 7.37 -18.74 -10.62
CA ILE A 263 8.60 -18.73 -9.79
C ILE A 263 8.74 -20.04 -9.02
N GLU A 264 9.95 -20.59 -9.02
CA GLU A 264 10.40 -21.60 -8.07
C GLU A 264 10.92 -20.93 -6.78
N ARG A 265 10.36 -21.31 -5.63
CA ARG A 265 10.81 -20.79 -4.34
C ARG A 265 11.93 -21.64 -3.76
N ILE A 266 12.87 -20.99 -3.07
CA ILE A 266 14.10 -21.63 -2.60
C ILE A 266 14.30 -21.37 -1.11
N ASN A 267 14.41 -22.44 -0.33
CA ASN A 267 14.68 -22.40 1.11
C ASN A 267 16.17 -22.12 1.40
N SER A 268 16.61 -20.90 1.07
CA SER A 268 17.99 -20.43 1.22
C SER A 268 18.02 -18.94 1.53
N ASP A 269 19.13 -18.47 2.08
CA ASP A 269 19.43 -17.04 2.12
C ASP A 269 19.67 -16.52 0.70
N PHE A 270 19.44 -15.21 0.51
CA PHE A 270 19.64 -14.50 -0.74
C PHE A 270 20.59 -13.32 -0.57
N TYR A 271 21.37 -13.03 -1.61
CA TYR A 271 22.36 -11.94 -1.64
C TYR A 271 22.00 -10.94 -2.73
N ILE A 272 21.95 -9.66 -2.34
CA ILE A 272 21.56 -8.54 -3.18
C ILE A 272 22.74 -7.59 -3.36
N SER A 273 22.93 -7.11 -4.59
CA SER A 273 23.92 -6.08 -4.92
C SER A 273 23.34 -5.11 -5.94
N THR A 274 23.68 -3.82 -5.80
CA THR A 274 23.37 -2.80 -6.82
C THR A 274 23.97 -3.12 -8.19
N THR A 275 25.01 -3.96 -8.24
CA THR A 275 25.66 -4.43 -9.48
C THR A 275 25.24 -5.84 -9.90
N GLY A 276 24.34 -6.47 -9.13
CA GLY A 276 23.81 -7.80 -9.42
C GLY A 276 22.96 -7.87 -10.69
N ASP A 277 22.50 -9.07 -11.01
CA ASP A 277 21.62 -9.37 -12.15
C ASP A 277 20.49 -10.28 -11.67
N ASP A 278 19.24 -9.92 -11.96
CA ASP A 278 18.06 -10.71 -11.56
C ASP A 278 17.97 -12.07 -12.28
N CYS A 279 18.81 -12.29 -13.30
CA CYS A 279 19.03 -13.61 -13.90
C CYS A 279 19.95 -14.51 -13.07
N ASN A 280 20.67 -13.99 -12.09
CA ASN A 280 21.54 -14.78 -11.21
C ASN A 280 20.73 -15.65 -10.24
N SER A 281 21.40 -16.64 -9.65
CA SER A 281 20.80 -17.49 -8.63
C SER A 281 20.39 -16.69 -7.39
N GLY A 282 21.24 -15.75 -6.96
CA GLY A 282 21.08 -14.98 -5.72
C GLY A 282 21.50 -15.75 -4.47
N LEU A 283 22.00 -16.99 -4.62
CA LEU A 283 22.25 -17.90 -3.50
C LEU A 283 23.67 -17.76 -2.91
N THR A 284 24.52 -16.97 -3.55
CA THR A 284 25.89 -16.69 -3.12
C THR A 284 26.22 -15.21 -3.35
N PRO A 285 27.15 -14.62 -2.58
CA PRO A 285 27.63 -13.26 -2.81
C PRO A 285 28.27 -13.05 -4.20
N GLU A 286 28.78 -14.10 -4.84
CA GLU A 286 29.41 -14.04 -6.16
C GLU A 286 28.40 -14.00 -7.32
N GLU A 287 27.16 -14.45 -7.08
CA GLU A 287 26.05 -14.40 -8.04
C GLU A 287 24.84 -13.68 -7.41
N PRO A 288 24.97 -12.40 -7.00
CA PRO A 288 23.89 -11.69 -6.34
C PRO A 288 22.80 -11.32 -7.36
N ILE A 289 21.55 -11.33 -6.91
CA ILE A 289 20.47 -10.68 -7.68
C ILE A 289 20.47 -9.18 -7.41
N ARG A 290 19.77 -8.40 -8.23
CA ARG A 290 19.73 -6.93 -8.10
C ARG A 290 18.56 -6.47 -7.25
N SER A 291 17.40 -7.09 -7.42
CA SER A 291 16.13 -6.61 -6.89
C SER A 291 15.83 -7.22 -5.53
N ILE A 292 15.67 -6.38 -4.50
CA ILE A 292 15.30 -6.85 -3.15
C ILE A 292 13.92 -7.53 -3.17
N ALA A 293 12.94 -6.94 -3.86
CA ALA A 293 11.58 -7.50 -3.96
C ALA A 293 11.55 -8.87 -4.64
N LEU A 294 12.42 -9.11 -5.63
CA LEU A 294 12.53 -10.40 -6.30
C LEU A 294 13.07 -11.47 -5.36
N ALA A 295 14.06 -11.14 -4.50
CA ALA A 295 14.49 -12.07 -3.46
C ALA A 295 13.35 -12.42 -2.51
N LEU A 296 12.57 -11.42 -2.07
CA LEU A 296 11.43 -11.64 -1.18
C LEU A 296 10.33 -12.52 -1.81
N GLN A 297 10.16 -12.47 -3.13
CA GLN A 297 9.29 -13.40 -3.86
C GLN A 297 9.87 -14.83 -3.90
N LYS A 298 11.16 -14.98 -4.20
CA LYS A 298 11.83 -16.29 -4.37
C LYS A 298 12.13 -17.00 -3.06
N ILE A 299 12.33 -16.28 -1.96
CA ILE A 299 12.77 -16.88 -0.70
C ILE A 299 11.67 -17.74 -0.07
N GLU A 300 12.01 -18.96 0.32
CA GLU A 300 11.14 -19.84 1.11
C GLU A 300 11.65 -19.93 2.54
N SER A 301 10.74 -19.83 3.50
CA SER A 301 11.04 -19.80 4.93
C SER A 301 9.93 -20.47 5.73
N ASP A 302 10.28 -20.91 6.94
CA ASP A 302 9.33 -21.43 7.93
C ASP A 302 9.88 -21.21 9.34
N SER A 303 9.08 -21.57 10.37
CA SER A 303 9.46 -21.39 11.78
C SER A 303 10.73 -22.14 12.23
N LEU A 304 11.12 -23.21 11.52
CA LEU A 304 12.34 -23.99 11.78
C LEU A 304 13.52 -23.51 10.94
N ASN A 305 13.24 -22.88 9.80
CA ASN A 305 14.21 -22.40 8.82
C ASN A 305 13.96 -20.91 8.49
N PRO A 306 14.14 -19.98 9.45
CA PRO A 306 14.13 -18.57 9.13
C PRO A 306 15.28 -18.25 8.17
N LYS A 307 15.04 -17.35 7.21
CA LYS A 307 16.00 -16.98 6.16
C LYS A 307 16.28 -15.50 6.13
N THR A 308 17.35 -15.13 5.44
CA THR A 308 17.82 -13.75 5.36
C THR A 308 18.03 -13.33 3.92
N VAL A 309 17.57 -12.13 3.61
CA VAL A 309 17.99 -11.36 2.44
C VAL A 309 19.11 -10.42 2.88
N PHE A 310 20.33 -10.70 2.45
CA PHE A 310 21.52 -9.89 2.69
C PHE A 310 21.67 -8.84 1.60
N VAL A 311 21.75 -7.56 1.99
CA VAL A 311 21.80 -6.43 1.05
C VAL A 311 23.17 -5.75 1.14
N GLU A 312 23.99 -5.87 0.10
CA GLU A 312 25.30 -5.21 0.01
C GLU A 312 25.15 -3.68 0.11
N SER A 313 26.19 -2.98 0.55
CA SER A 313 26.25 -1.53 0.49
C SER A 313 25.92 -0.99 -0.91
N GLY A 314 25.18 0.11 -0.95
CA GLY A 314 24.74 0.76 -2.18
C GLY A 314 23.44 1.53 -1.98
N ILE A 315 23.07 2.32 -2.99
CA ILE A 315 21.79 3.03 -3.04
C ILE A 315 20.85 2.23 -3.94
N TYR A 316 19.74 1.79 -3.37
CA TYR A 316 18.71 0.97 -3.98
C TYR A 316 17.49 1.85 -4.24
N SER A 317 17.24 2.20 -5.50
CA SER A 317 16.14 3.10 -5.90
C SER A 317 15.59 2.70 -7.28
N TYR A 318 14.41 3.20 -7.63
CA TYR A 318 13.86 2.95 -8.97
C TYR A 318 14.75 3.59 -10.04
N GLU A 319 15.13 4.86 -9.88
CA GLU A 319 15.91 5.59 -10.88
C GLU A 319 17.30 4.99 -11.13
N LEU A 320 17.97 4.52 -10.08
CA LEU A 320 19.36 4.09 -10.17
C LEU A 320 19.51 2.63 -10.62
N ASN A 321 18.62 1.75 -10.18
CA ASN A 321 18.76 0.32 -10.41
C ASN A 321 17.43 -0.45 -10.46
N ASN A 322 16.34 0.24 -10.83
CA ASN A 322 15.01 -0.33 -11.06
C ASN A 322 14.48 -1.12 -9.86
N GLN A 323 14.74 -0.66 -8.63
CA GLN A 323 14.16 -1.30 -7.46
C GLN A 323 12.64 -1.22 -7.49
N ILE A 324 12.05 -2.24 -6.89
CA ILE A 324 10.61 -2.41 -6.84
C ILE A 324 10.18 -2.18 -5.40
N LEU A 325 9.34 -1.17 -5.20
CA LEU A 325 8.80 -0.76 -3.91
C LEU A 325 7.25 -0.72 -3.98
N PRO A 326 6.54 -0.90 -2.86
CA PRO A 326 7.07 -1.21 -1.52
C PRO A 326 7.67 -2.61 -1.41
N LEU A 327 8.63 -2.78 -0.49
CA LEU A 327 9.10 -4.10 -0.06
C LEU A 327 8.06 -4.75 0.87
N ALA A 328 7.61 -5.96 0.52
CA ALA A 328 6.68 -6.73 1.35
C ALA A 328 7.40 -7.67 2.31
N GLY A 329 7.16 -7.50 3.61
CA GLY A 329 7.64 -8.41 4.64
C GLY A 329 7.00 -9.80 4.53
N LYS A 330 7.77 -10.84 4.85
CA LYS A 330 7.35 -12.26 4.81
C LYS A 330 7.74 -12.96 6.11
N SER A 331 6.85 -13.77 6.69
CA SER A 331 7.11 -14.44 7.96
C SER A 331 8.41 -15.24 7.93
N PHE A 332 9.17 -15.21 9.02
CA PHE A 332 10.46 -15.90 9.14
C PHE A 332 11.52 -15.43 8.14
N VAL A 333 11.40 -14.22 7.59
CA VAL A 333 12.39 -13.61 6.69
C VAL A 333 12.97 -12.34 7.32
N ASN A 334 14.29 -12.26 7.36
CA ASN A 334 15.04 -11.09 7.79
C ASN A 334 15.55 -10.31 6.57
N ILE A 335 15.67 -8.99 6.71
CA ILE A 335 16.36 -8.13 5.75
C ILE A 335 17.51 -7.46 6.49
N ILE A 336 18.74 -7.75 6.07
CA ILE A 336 19.95 -7.29 6.74
C ILE A 336 20.84 -6.60 5.71
N GLY A 337 21.01 -5.29 5.87
CA GLY A 337 22.01 -4.53 5.12
C GLY A 337 23.42 -4.82 5.62
N GLU A 338 24.40 -4.55 4.77
CA GLU A 338 25.81 -4.65 5.14
C GLU A 338 26.17 -3.58 6.19
N ASN A 339 25.66 -2.36 6.03
CA ASN A 339 25.97 -1.25 6.92
C ASN A 339 24.88 -0.16 6.87
N MET A 340 24.44 0.32 8.03
CA MET A 340 23.39 1.34 8.15
C MET A 340 23.67 2.62 7.34
N GLU A 341 24.93 3.06 7.27
CA GLU A 341 25.30 4.32 6.62
C GLU A 341 25.48 4.20 5.10
N THR A 342 25.67 2.99 4.57
CA THR A 342 25.98 2.78 3.14
C THR A 342 24.98 1.88 2.41
N THR A 343 24.16 1.11 3.10
CA THR A 343 23.00 0.42 2.53
C THR A 343 21.78 1.33 2.63
N ILE A 344 21.44 2.00 1.54
CA ILE A 344 20.36 2.99 1.48
C ILE A 344 19.27 2.48 0.55
N ILE A 345 18.05 2.32 1.07
CA ILE A 345 16.86 2.02 0.28
C ILE A 345 16.09 3.33 0.11
N ASN A 346 16.05 3.83 -1.12
CA ASN A 346 15.45 5.12 -1.46
C ASN A 346 14.16 4.90 -2.24
N ASN A 347 13.05 5.40 -1.72
CA ASN A 347 11.77 5.43 -2.40
C ASN A 347 11.59 6.75 -3.16
N ASP A 348 11.82 6.66 -4.46
CA ASP A 348 11.82 7.75 -5.45
C ASP A 348 10.64 7.63 -6.44
N LEU A 349 9.64 6.79 -6.14
CA LEU A 349 8.59 6.48 -7.11
C LEU A 349 7.20 6.19 -6.52
N THR A 350 7.10 5.60 -5.34
CA THR A 350 5.85 4.99 -4.86
C THR A 350 5.39 5.58 -3.53
N ALA A 351 4.11 5.40 -3.19
CA ALA A 351 3.54 5.95 -1.96
C ALA A 351 3.94 5.18 -0.69
N TYR A 352 4.71 4.09 -0.79
CA TYR A 352 5.10 3.25 0.35
C TYR A 352 6.49 2.63 0.12
N THR A 353 7.30 2.54 1.18
CA THR A 353 8.66 1.99 1.09
C THR A 353 8.74 0.55 1.59
N PHE A 354 8.30 0.29 2.82
CA PHE A 354 8.27 -1.06 3.41
C PHE A 354 6.92 -1.32 4.08
N MET A 355 6.31 -2.47 3.77
CA MET A 355 5.02 -2.87 4.34
C MET A 355 5.07 -4.31 4.84
N MET A 356 4.47 -4.55 5.99
CA MET A 356 4.35 -5.89 6.57
C MET A 356 3.05 -6.03 7.35
N VAL A 357 2.20 -6.97 6.94
CA VAL A 357 0.87 -7.17 7.53
C VAL A 357 0.69 -8.64 7.88
N ASN A 358 0.27 -8.94 9.11
CA ASN A 358 0.01 -10.31 9.57
C ASN A 358 1.22 -11.24 9.39
N LYS A 359 2.42 -10.78 9.78
CA LYS A 359 3.67 -11.56 9.71
C LYS A 359 4.25 -11.86 11.08
N VAL A 360 5.11 -12.87 11.12
CA VAL A 360 5.73 -13.33 12.37
C VAL A 360 7.22 -13.55 12.22
N GLN A 361 7.97 -13.20 13.26
CA GLN A 361 9.40 -13.45 13.39
C GLN A 361 10.21 -12.86 12.24
N ASN A 362 10.43 -11.54 12.33
CA ASN A 362 11.11 -10.77 11.31
C ASN A 362 12.17 -9.88 11.94
N SER A 363 13.27 -9.67 11.23
CA SER A 363 14.24 -8.66 11.60
C SER A 363 14.65 -7.75 10.45
N LEU A 364 14.74 -6.45 10.75
CA LEU A 364 15.23 -5.40 9.85
C LEU A 364 16.47 -4.77 10.47
N ARG A 365 17.64 -4.91 9.81
CA ARG A 365 18.91 -4.45 10.39
C ARG A 365 19.83 -3.76 9.40
N ASN A 366 20.62 -2.80 9.88
CA ASN A 366 21.79 -2.26 9.19
C ASN A 366 21.51 -1.59 7.84
N PHE A 367 20.42 -0.85 7.69
CA PHE A 367 20.18 -0.02 6.50
C PHE A 367 19.46 1.29 6.84
N THR A 368 19.51 2.22 5.89
CA THR A 368 18.77 3.49 5.93
C THR A 368 17.62 3.45 4.93
N LEU A 369 16.44 3.95 5.32
CA LEU A 369 15.32 4.23 4.45
C LEU A 369 15.19 5.74 4.22
N VAL A 370 15.02 6.12 2.96
CA VAL A 370 14.72 7.49 2.52
C VAL A 370 13.48 7.45 1.64
N SER A 371 12.62 8.47 1.76
CA SER A 371 11.42 8.60 0.93
C SER A 371 11.35 10.00 0.34
N GLU A 372 11.80 10.15 -0.91
CA GLU A 372 11.77 11.43 -1.63
C GLU A 372 10.36 11.78 -2.12
N GLU A 373 9.60 10.75 -2.54
CA GLU A 373 8.19 10.89 -2.84
C GLU A 373 7.35 10.92 -1.56
N GLN A 374 6.24 11.66 -1.58
CA GLN A 374 5.34 11.73 -0.43
C GLN A 374 4.73 10.34 -0.18
N CYS A 375 5.11 9.72 0.94
CA CYS A 375 4.54 8.46 1.39
C CYS A 375 3.13 8.71 1.95
N LEU A 376 2.21 7.79 1.68
CA LEU A 376 0.83 7.90 2.16
C LEU A 376 0.76 7.67 3.68
N GLU A 377 1.25 6.52 4.16
CA GLU A 377 1.19 6.19 5.58
C GLU A 377 2.52 6.37 6.31
N ALA A 378 3.56 5.63 5.92
CA ALA A 378 4.84 5.58 6.61
C ALA A 378 5.92 4.99 5.69
N SER A 379 7.19 5.28 6.00
CA SER A 379 8.34 4.61 5.36
C SER A 379 8.46 3.15 5.83
N ILE A 380 8.16 2.87 7.10
CA ILE A 380 8.00 1.51 7.63
C ILE A 380 6.58 1.37 8.14
N TYR A 381 5.80 0.50 7.54
CA TYR A 381 4.41 0.27 7.90
C TYR A 381 4.16 -1.19 8.30
N ILE A 382 3.96 -1.44 9.59
CA ILE A 382 3.85 -2.79 10.16
C ILE A 382 2.52 -2.95 10.92
N LEU A 383 1.67 -3.87 10.45
CA LEU A 383 0.35 -4.15 11.02
C LEU A 383 0.23 -5.59 11.50
N GLU A 384 -0.44 -5.79 12.62
CA GLU A 384 -0.92 -7.10 13.10
C GLU A 384 0.19 -8.18 13.12
N SER A 385 1.43 -7.77 13.37
CA SER A 385 2.61 -8.61 13.24
C SER A 385 3.30 -8.84 14.58
N ASN A 386 3.95 -9.99 14.74
CA ASN A 386 4.47 -10.44 16.04
C ASN A 386 5.94 -10.84 15.98
N ASN A 387 6.67 -10.62 17.07
CA ASN A 387 8.10 -10.94 17.20
C ASN A 387 8.93 -10.19 16.15
N ILE A 388 8.94 -8.86 16.26
CA ILE A 388 9.61 -7.97 15.30
C ILE A 388 10.85 -7.37 15.95
N GLU A 389 12.00 -7.49 15.28
CA GLU A 389 13.27 -6.96 15.74
C GLU A 389 13.83 -5.91 14.77
N ILE A 390 14.01 -4.68 15.25
CA ILE A 390 14.72 -3.62 14.51
C ILE A 390 16.04 -3.35 15.20
N GLU A 391 17.16 -3.40 14.45
CA GLU A 391 18.49 -3.13 14.99
C GLU A 391 19.33 -2.29 14.04
N ASN A 392 19.96 -1.20 14.52
CA ASN A 392 20.85 -0.35 13.71
C ASN A 392 20.18 0.09 12.40
N LEU A 393 19.01 0.73 12.52
CA LEU A 393 18.20 1.14 11.39
C LEU A 393 18.01 2.65 11.41
N LYS A 394 17.96 3.27 10.23
CA LYS A 394 17.70 4.71 10.10
C LYS A 394 16.53 4.96 9.14
N VAL A 395 15.64 5.88 9.50
CA VAL A 395 14.59 6.43 8.63
C VAL A 395 14.75 7.93 8.61
N GLU A 396 15.10 8.50 7.45
CA GLU A 396 15.38 9.92 7.35
C GLU A 396 14.86 10.58 6.09
N ASN A 397 14.70 11.91 6.18
CA ASN A 397 14.32 12.78 5.07
C ASN A 397 13.05 12.29 4.35
N SER A 398 12.11 11.70 5.09
CA SER A 398 10.84 11.22 4.56
C SER A 398 9.77 12.32 4.61
N ASN A 399 9.02 12.46 3.53
CA ASN A 399 7.80 13.27 3.47
C ASN A 399 6.58 12.36 3.55
N ILE A 400 5.68 12.58 4.51
CA ILE A 400 4.58 11.66 4.80
C ILE A 400 3.24 12.39 4.89
N TYR A 401 2.18 11.77 4.40
CA TYR A 401 0.84 12.34 4.47
C TYR A 401 0.16 12.07 5.82
N LEU A 402 -0.07 10.80 6.20
CA LEU A 402 -0.95 10.47 7.34
C LEU A 402 -0.26 10.29 8.69
N SER A 403 0.69 9.36 8.80
CA SER A 403 1.15 8.84 10.09
C SER A 403 2.68 8.79 10.22
N GLY A 404 3.19 8.37 11.39
CA GLY A 404 4.63 8.45 11.70
C GLY A 404 5.50 7.73 10.68
N SER A 405 6.72 8.24 10.43
CA SER A 405 7.72 7.62 9.53
C SER A 405 7.95 6.14 9.77
N VAL A 406 7.78 5.72 11.02
CA VAL A 406 7.72 4.31 11.42
C VAL A 406 6.40 4.07 12.12
N TYR A 407 5.61 3.15 11.61
CA TYR A 407 4.26 2.87 12.06
C TYR A 407 4.07 1.40 12.43
N PHE A 408 3.61 1.16 13.65
CA PHE A 408 3.23 -0.13 14.21
C PHE A 408 1.81 -0.07 14.74
N TYR A 409 0.96 -0.99 14.28
CA TYR A 409 -0.40 -1.14 14.80
C TYR A 409 -0.72 -2.60 15.08
N ARG A 410 -1.29 -2.88 16.25
CA ARG A 410 -1.62 -4.21 16.76
C ARG A 410 -0.46 -5.21 16.70
N CYS A 411 0.76 -4.72 16.90
CA CYS A 411 1.96 -5.55 16.90
C CYS A 411 2.34 -6.00 18.31
N PHE A 412 2.88 -7.21 18.47
CA PHE A 412 3.31 -7.75 19.77
C PHE A 412 4.76 -8.22 19.73
N ASN A 413 5.42 -8.23 20.88
CA ASN A 413 6.82 -8.60 21.04
C ASN A 413 7.74 -7.81 20.09
N VAL A 414 7.63 -6.49 20.13
CA VAL A 414 8.48 -5.59 19.33
C VAL A 414 9.73 -5.22 20.13
N VAL A 415 10.90 -5.44 19.56
CA VAL A 415 12.19 -5.05 20.14
C VAL A 415 12.92 -4.15 19.16
N ILE A 416 13.32 -2.98 19.62
CA ILE A 416 14.02 -1.98 18.82
C ILE A 416 15.28 -1.57 19.57
N ASP A 417 16.43 -1.68 18.92
CA ASP A 417 17.72 -1.23 19.45
C ASP A 417 18.46 -0.38 18.40
N ASN A 418 18.84 0.84 18.76
CA ASN A 418 19.52 1.76 17.85
C ASN A 418 18.72 2.06 16.56
N LEU A 419 17.47 2.53 16.73
CA LEU A 419 16.69 3.12 15.64
C LEU A 419 16.89 4.65 15.62
N ILE A 420 17.20 5.20 14.45
CA ILE A 420 17.29 6.63 14.22
C ILE A 420 16.14 7.06 13.31
N VAL A 421 15.26 7.94 13.78
CA VAL A 421 14.19 8.56 12.98
C VAL A 421 14.43 10.06 12.96
N GLN A 422 14.80 10.61 11.82
CA GLN A 422 15.19 12.02 11.76
C GLN A 422 14.85 12.79 10.48
N ASN A 423 14.69 14.09 10.61
CA ASN A 423 14.45 15.01 9.48
C ASN A 423 13.21 14.63 8.65
N ASN A 424 12.20 14.05 9.29
CA ASN A 424 10.97 13.68 8.61
C ASN A 424 9.90 14.76 8.80
N VAL A 425 9.12 14.98 7.75
CA VAL A 425 8.03 15.97 7.75
C VAL A 425 6.73 15.25 7.41
N SER A 426 5.64 15.58 8.10
CA SER A 426 4.33 15.04 7.75
C SER A 426 3.17 16.01 7.92
N ASP A 427 2.06 15.73 7.25
CA ASP A 427 0.80 16.45 7.49
C ASP A 427 0.11 16.00 8.80
N GLY A 428 0.23 14.71 9.15
CA GLY A 428 -0.08 14.16 10.47
C GLY A 428 1.12 14.09 11.41
N GLY A 429 1.29 13.00 12.17
CA GLY A 429 2.45 12.81 13.06
C GLY A 429 3.66 12.30 12.28
N SER A 430 4.85 12.88 12.48
CA SER A 430 5.98 12.66 11.55
C SER A 430 7.01 11.62 11.96
N GLY A 431 7.09 11.26 13.24
CA GLY A 431 8.19 10.47 13.78
C GLY A 431 7.88 8.98 13.86
N PHE A 432 7.28 8.57 14.97
CA PHE A 432 7.14 7.15 15.32
C PHE A 432 5.78 6.89 15.94
N TRP A 433 5.09 5.88 15.45
CA TRP A 433 3.80 5.45 15.94
C TRP A 433 3.85 3.99 16.34
N PHE A 434 3.55 3.70 17.60
CA PHE A 434 3.33 2.37 18.11
C PHE A 434 2.01 2.33 18.86
N ASP A 435 1.11 1.48 18.41
CA ASP A 435 -0.15 1.19 19.07
C ASP A 435 -0.37 -0.33 19.08
N GLY A 436 0.06 -1.00 20.14
CA GLY A 436 0.13 -2.47 20.12
C GLY A 436 0.22 -3.13 21.49
N GLY A 437 0.76 -4.34 21.48
CA GLY A 437 0.95 -5.21 22.61
C GLY A 437 2.03 -4.71 23.56
N ASN A 438 3.22 -5.28 23.37
CA ASN A 438 4.42 -4.97 24.13
C ASN A 438 5.57 -4.52 23.22
N ALA A 439 6.29 -3.49 23.67
CA ALA A 439 7.47 -2.97 22.98
C ALA A 439 8.59 -2.63 23.95
N ILE A 440 9.82 -2.90 23.52
CA ILE A 440 11.06 -2.50 24.19
C ILE A 440 11.89 -1.72 23.19
N ILE A 441 12.16 -0.46 23.48
CA ILE A 441 12.88 0.45 22.59
C ILE A 441 14.08 1.00 23.34
N ARG A 442 15.28 0.76 22.81
CA ARG A 442 16.55 1.12 23.44
C ARG A 442 17.47 1.88 22.50
N ASN A 443 18.27 2.77 23.08
CA ASN A 443 19.37 3.44 22.40
C ASN A 443 18.95 4.17 21.11
N SER A 444 17.69 4.60 21.03
CA SER A 444 17.08 5.14 19.81
C SER A 444 17.03 6.66 19.82
N VAL A 445 17.13 7.27 18.64
CA VAL A 445 17.14 8.71 18.45
C VAL A 445 15.99 9.13 17.56
N PHE A 446 15.20 10.07 18.04
CA PHE A 446 14.06 10.67 17.36
C PHE A 446 14.30 12.17 17.27
N ASN A 447 14.83 12.65 16.14
CA ASN A 447 15.36 14.00 16.04
C ASN A 447 14.82 14.78 14.84
N ASN A 448 14.35 16.01 15.05
CA ASN A 448 13.93 16.89 13.96
C ASN A 448 12.83 16.26 13.07
N ASN A 449 11.81 15.70 13.72
CA ASN A 449 10.61 15.21 13.05
C ASN A 449 9.49 16.22 13.27
N ASP A 450 8.97 16.81 12.21
CA ASP A 450 8.04 17.95 12.27
C ASP A 450 6.69 17.64 11.63
N SER A 451 5.61 18.10 12.26
CA SER A 451 4.24 17.99 11.74
C SER A 451 3.75 19.34 11.25
N ASN A 452 3.16 19.38 10.06
CA ASN A 452 2.50 20.55 9.48
C ASN A 452 1.11 20.80 10.09
N GLY A 453 0.58 19.86 10.88
CA GLY A 453 -0.70 20.05 11.55
C GLY A 453 -1.93 20.04 10.63
N LEU A 454 -1.83 19.41 9.45
CA LEU A 454 -2.90 19.40 8.44
C LEU A 454 -3.84 18.18 8.56
N HIS A 455 -3.50 17.21 9.42
CA HIS A 455 -4.29 16.01 9.68
C HIS A 455 -4.85 16.00 11.12
N PRO A 456 -5.98 15.33 11.45
CA PRO A 456 -6.50 15.26 12.81
C PRO A 456 -5.68 14.40 13.79
N PHE A 457 -4.64 13.69 13.35
CA PHE A 457 -3.75 12.91 14.24
C PHE A 457 -2.30 13.38 14.06
N VAL A 458 -1.77 14.16 15.01
CA VAL A 458 -0.49 14.91 14.80
C VAL A 458 0.58 14.70 15.85
N SER A 459 0.40 13.80 16.82
CA SER A 459 1.51 13.50 17.74
C SER A 459 2.68 12.91 16.96
N ASN A 460 3.81 13.62 16.91
CA ASN A 460 5.00 13.16 16.19
C ASN A 460 5.50 11.82 16.73
N PHE A 461 5.32 11.60 18.03
CA PHE A 461 5.67 10.33 18.68
C PHE A 461 4.48 9.80 19.48
N TYR A 462 4.02 8.62 19.13
CA TYR A 462 2.87 7.96 19.74
C TYR A 462 3.27 6.57 20.20
N PHE A 463 3.08 6.29 21.49
CA PHE A 463 3.40 5.01 22.10
C PHE A 463 2.24 4.57 23.00
N LYS A 464 1.39 3.69 22.49
CA LYS A 464 0.34 3.04 23.25
C LYS A 464 0.57 1.54 23.32
N SER A 465 0.48 1.02 24.53
CA SER A 465 0.66 -0.39 24.83
C SER A 465 -0.55 -0.89 25.61
N ASN A 466 -0.90 -2.16 25.42
CA ASN A 466 -1.89 -2.83 26.26
C ASN A 466 -1.26 -3.70 27.36
N ASP A 467 0.06 -3.96 27.30
CA ASP A 467 0.76 -4.85 28.24
C ASP A 467 2.04 -4.23 28.82
N TYR A 468 3.09 -4.05 28.01
CA TYR A 468 4.39 -3.57 28.46
C TYR A 468 5.06 -2.60 27.49
N LEU A 469 5.49 -1.45 27.97
CA LEU A 469 6.27 -0.48 27.19
C LEU A 469 7.51 -0.04 27.96
N GLU A 470 8.68 -0.22 27.35
CA GLU A 470 9.95 0.26 27.88
C GLU A 470 10.67 1.14 26.87
N LEU A 471 11.02 2.35 27.30
CA LEU A 471 11.90 3.28 26.61
C LEU A 471 13.16 3.46 27.46
N GLU A 472 14.32 3.06 26.94
CA GLU A 472 15.60 3.13 27.65
C GLU A 472 16.66 3.82 26.78
N ASN A 473 17.37 4.80 27.35
CA ASN A 473 18.44 5.54 26.66
C ASN A 473 17.97 6.16 25.31
N CYS A 474 16.70 6.59 25.23
CA CYS A 474 16.15 7.19 24.03
C CYS A 474 16.28 8.72 24.04
N VAL A 475 16.45 9.33 22.86
CA VAL A 475 16.52 10.78 22.68
C VAL A 475 15.36 11.25 21.81
N PHE A 476 14.60 12.22 22.29
CA PHE A 476 13.52 12.91 21.57
C PHE A 476 13.84 14.39 21.50
N SER A 477 14.22 14.89 20.33
CA SER A 477 14.71 16.27 20.22
C SER A 477 14.33 17.01 18.96
N ASN A 478 14.27 18.34 19.07
CA ASN A 478 14.11 19.26 17.95
C ASN A 478 12.83 19.03 17.13
N SER A 479 11.80 18.39 17.70
CA SER A 479 10.56 18.06 17.00
C SER A 479 9.44 19.04 17.31
N ASN A 480 8.74 19.47 16.27
CA ASN A 480 7.74 20.54 16.34
C ASN A 480 6.41 20.08 15.75
N ILE A 481 5.31 20.60 16.30
CA ILE A 481 3.97 20.49 15.72
C ILE A 481 3.49 21.91 15.39
N GLU A 482 3.26 22.18 14.12
CA GLU A 482 2.66 23.41 13.63
C GLU A 482 1.22 23.60 14.12
N PRO A 483 0.68 24.84 14.12
CA PRO A 483 -0.66 25.13 14.62
C PRO A 483 -1.80 24.24 14.08
N THR A 484 -2.38 23.42 14.95
CA THR A 484 -3.62 22.67 14.67
C THR A 484 -4.87 23.31 15.26
N THR A 485 -6.03 22.85 14.77
CA THR A 485 -7.35 23.12 15.39
C THR A 485 -7.54 22.36 16.71
N GLU A 486 -6.91 21.19 16.84
CA GLU A 486 -6.98 20.28 17.99
C GLU A 486 -5.75 20.42 18.90
N GLU A 487 -5.80 19.88 20.13
CA GLU A 487 -4.74 20.03 21.17
C GLU A 487 -3.89 18.75 21.33
N PHE A 488 -2.91 18.53 20.46
CA PHE A 488 -2.09 17.31 20.48
C PHE A 488 -0.69 17.50 21.06
N PRO A 489 -0.20 16.58 21.91
CA PRO A 489 1.16 16.65 22.41
C PRO A 489 2.16 16.19 21.35
N THR A 490 3.40 16.69 21.45
CA THR A 490 4.50 16.19 20.60
C THR A 490 4.75 14.70 20.85
N ILE A 491 4.66 14.28 22.11
CA ILE A 491 4.90 12.92 22.57
C ILE A 491 3.69 12.42 23.38
N SER A 492 3.08 11.33 22.94
CA SER A 492 1.96 10.68 23.62
C SER A 492 2.38 9.28 24.04
N ILE A 493 2.53 9.04 25.33
CA ILE A 493 2.88 7.73 25.90
C ILE A 493 1.72 7.26 26.76
N GLY A 494 1.31 6.00 26.64
CA GLY A 494 0.23 5.52 27.49
C GLY A 494 -0.32 4.15 27.22
N ALA A 495 -1.51 3.94 27.77
CA ALA A 495 -2.31 2.74 27.60
C ALA A 495 -3.28 2.84 26.43
N GLN A 496 -3.55 1.71 25.78
CA GLN A 496 -4.79 1.54 25.03
C GLN A 496 -6.01 1.61 25.97
N GLN A 497 -7.20 1.85 25.38
CA GLN A 497 -8.44 1.93 26.15
C GLN A 497 -8.65 0.67 27.01
N ASP A 498 -9.08 0.86 28.26
CA ASP A 498 -9.39 -0.20 29.23
C ASP A 498 -8.22 -1.16 29.55
N CYS A 499 -6.98 -0.76 29.27
CA CYS A 499 -5.77 -1.53 29.56
C CYS A 499 -4.93 -0.90 30.69
N GLU A 500 -4.18 -1.73 31.43
CA GLU A 500 -3.33 -1.29 32.55
C GLU A 500 -1.85 -1.70 32.35
N PRO A 501 -1.17 -1.19 31.31
CA PRO A 501 0.19 -1.61 30.99
C PRO A 501 1.20 -1.11 32.02
N ILE A 502 2.35 -1.80 32.07
CA ILE A 502 3.55 -1.31 32.74
C ILE A 502 4.32 -0.42 31.75
N ILE A 503 4.53 0.84 32.13
CA ILE A 503 5.28 1.81 31.33
C ILE A 503 6.55 2.20 32.08
N LYS A 504 7.71 2.02 31.44
CA LYS A 504 9.02 2.38 31.98
C LYS A 504 9.77 3.31 31.05
N LEU A 505 10.18 4.45 31.59
CA LEU A 505 11.08 5.40 30.94
C LEU A 505 12.35 5.48 31.78
N SER A 506 13.50 5.19 31.19
CA SER A 506 14.78 5.26 31.88
C SER A 506 15.87 5.89 31.05
N ASN A 507 16.60 6.84 31.64
CA ASN A 507 17.73 7.53 30.99
C ASN A 507 17.35 8.19 29.65
N CYS A 508 16.12 8.66 29.48
CA CYS A 508 15.67 9.30 28.25
C CYS A 508 15.90 10.82 28.27
N LEU A 509 16.20 11.39 27.11
CA LEU A 509 16.31 12.85 26.90
C LEU A 509 15.14 13.36 26.07
N PHE A 510 14.50 14.43 26.53
CA PHE A 510 13.44 15.17 25.85
C PHE A 510 13.86 16.63 25.72
N SER A 511 14.39 17.03 24.56
CA SER A 511 15.05 18.34 24.45
C SER A 511 14.63 19.17 23.24
N ASN A 512 14.38 20.47 23.46
CA ASN A 512 14.08 21.42 22.38
C ASN A 512 12.91 20.99 21.48
N ASN A 513 11.90 20.36 22.06
CA ASN A 513 10.64 20.06 21.36
C ASN A 513 9.66 21.22 21.54
N SER A 514 8.75 21.40 20.58
CA SER A 514 7.73 22.45 20.69
C SER A 514 6.33 22.03 20.25
N THR A 515 5.33 22.60 20.92
CA THR A 515 3.91 22.55 20.53
C THR A 515 3.22 23.83 21.02
N ILE A 516 2.23 24.32 20.28
CA ILE A 516 1.63 25.63 20.55
C ILE A 516 0.27 25.61 21.27
N LYS A 517 -0.32 24.42 21.45
CA LYS A 517 -1.64 24.23 22.09
C LYS A 517 -1.74 22.91 22.87
N SER A 518 -0.64 22.40 23.42
CA SER A 518 -0.67 21.16 24.20
C SER A 518 0.53 21.06 25.15
N TYR A 519 0.78 19.87 25.64
CA TYR A 519 1.93 19.49 26.46
C TYR A 519 3.04 18.93 25.56
N ILE A 520 4.30 19.00 25.96
CA ILE A 520 5.38 18.33 25.20
C ILE A 520 5.16 16.83 25.25
N ALA A 521 4.99 16.30 26.45
CA ALA A 521 4.72 14.90 26.69
C ALA A 521 3.46 14.71 27.54
N ILE A 522 2.62 13.76 27.14
CA ILE A 522 1.54 13.25 27.99
C ILE A 522 1.82 11.78 28.28
N ILE A 523 1.79 11.42 29.55
CA ILE A 523 1.92 10.05 30.03
C ILE A 523 0.61 9.66 30.72
N THR A 524 -0.19 8.86 30.03
CA THR A 524 -1.51 8.40 30.48
C THR A 524 -1.55 6.89 30.63
N SER A 525 -1.70 6.36 31.84
CA SER A 525 -1.99 4.94 32.02
C SER A 525 -2.78 4.75 33.31
N SER A 526 -3.54 3.66 33.40
CA SER A 526 -4.13 3.16 34.65
C SER A 526 -3.22 2.13 35.35
N GLY A 527 -2.24 1.56 34.64
CA GLY A 527 -1.27 0.58 35.16
C GLY A 527 -0.12 1.20 35.96
N SER A 528 1.05 0.55 35.97
CA SER A 528 2.25 1.05 36.66
C SER A 528 3.08 1.97 35.75
N ARG A 529 3.65 3.05 36.31
CA ARG A 529 4.47 4.03 35.58
C ARG A 529 5.75 4.30 36.36
N GLU A 530 6.89 4.06 35.74
CA GLU A 530 8.22 4.38 36.27
C GLU A 530 8.93 5.34 35.33
N ILE A 531 9.34 6.51 35.82
CA ILE A 531 10.10 7.51 35.07
C ILE A 531 11.33 7.86 35.88
N ASN A 532 12.48 7.37 35.42
CA ASN A 532 13.72 7.40 36.18
C ASN A 532 14.88 7.96 35.36
N ASN A 533 15.65 8.87 35.95
CA ASN A 533 16.86 9.44 35.33
C ASN A 533 16.61 10.12 33.96
N CYS A 534 15.42 10.62 33.70
CA CYS A 534 15.09 11.30 32.45
C CYS A 534 15.39 12.80 32.55
N THR A 535 15.74 13.43 31.42
CA THR A 535 16.00 14.86 31.34
C THR A 535 15.03 15.52 30.36
N PHE A 536 14.35 16.57 30.80
CA PHE A 536 13.47 17.41 29.99
C PHE A 536 14.05 18.82 29.95
N SER A 537 14.59 19.25 28.81
CA SER A 537 15.32 20.51 28.69
C SER A 537 14.89 21.35 27.48
N GLU A 538 14.80 22.66 27.65
CA GLU A 538 14.61 23.64 26.57
C GLU A 538 13.36 23.42 25.71
N ASN A 539 12.37 22.68 26.21
CA ASN A 539 11.11 22.50 25.50
C ASN A 539 10.19 23.72 25.65
N THR A 540 9.32 23.93 24.66
CA THR A 540 8.38 25.07 24.61
C THR A 540 6.95 24.59 24.42
N SER A 541 6.06 24.91 25.37
CA SER A 541 4.65 24.51 25.31
C SER A 541 3.73 25.58 25.92
N SER A 542 2.46 25.60 25.49
CA SER A 542 1.45 26.54 26.01
C SER A 542 0.78 26.10 27.32
N PHE A 543 1.02 24.87 27.78
CA PHE A 543 0.43 24.33 29.02
C PHE A 543 1.49 23.91 30.04
N ALA A 544 2.13 22.76 29.83
CA ALA A 544 3.21 22.27 30.69
C ALA A 544 4.13 21.34 29.90
N THR A 545 5.38 21.18 30.35
CA THR A 545 6.31 20.21 29.74
C THR A 545 5.73 18.79 29.81
N LEU A 546 5.31 18.35 30.99
CA LEU A 546 4.84 16.99 31.22
C LEU A 546 3.46 16.96 31.87
N ARG A 547 2.51 16.22 31.27
CA ARG A 547 1.25 15.84 31.93
C ARG A 547 1.28 14.38 32.34
N ILE A 548 0.96 14.12 33.60
CA ILE A 548 0.85 12.75 34.13
C ILE A 548 -0.56 12.54 34.69
N HIS A 549 -1.20 11.43 34.29
CA HIS A 549 -2.43 10.97 34.91
C HIS A 549 -2.11 9.87 35.92
N SER A 550 -2.75 9.93 37.09
CA SER A 550 -2.65 8.94 38.17
C SER A 550 -1.26 8.89 38.85
N GLU A 551 -1.07 7.95 39.79
CA GLU A 551 0.17 7.78 40.55
C GLU A 551 1.35 7.39 39.64
N VAL A 552 2.53 7.95 39.87
CA VAL A 552 3.74 7.68 39.10
C VAL A 552 4.93 7.59 40.04
N ASP A 553 5.83 6.66 39.73
CA ASP A 553 7.13 6.60 40.37
C ASP A 553 8.12 7.47 39.57
N PHE A 554 8.42 8.66 40.09
CA PHE A 554 9.17 9.69 39.38
C PHE A 554 10.46 10.05 40.14
N ARG A 555 11.61 9.45 39.77
CA ARG A 555 12.87 9.59 40.52
C ARG A 555 14.02 10.10 39.67
N ASN A 556 14.85 10.96 40.25
CA ASN A 556 16.11 11.45 39.66
C ASN A 556 15.95 12.12 38.28
N ASN A 557 14.81 12.75 38.01
CA ASN A 557 14.57 13.43 36.74
C ASN A 557 15.02 14.89 36.80
N ILE A 558 15.45 15.43 35.66
CA ILE A 558 15.88 16.82 35.50
C ILE A 558 14.86 17.55 34.65
N MET A 559 14.36 18.70 35.13
CA MET A 559 13.49 19.61 34.37
C MET A 559 14.19 20.96 34.25
N TYR A 560 14.36 21.47 33.03
CA TYR A 560 14.93 22.78 32.74
C TYR A 560 14.30 23.38 31.48
N ASN A 561 13.10 23.98 31.58
CA ASN A 561 12.37 24.51 30.43
C ASN A 561 12.05 26.01 30.66
N ASN A 562 12.71 26.88 29.90
CA ASN A 562 12.65 28.33 30.12
C ASN A 562 11.37 29.00 29.58
N ASN A 563 10.56 28.28 28.80
CA ASN A 563 9.41 28.80 28.05
C ASN A 563 8.10 28.03 28.34
N VAL A 564 7.88 27.60 29.59
CA VAL A 564 6.65 26.95 30.04
C VAL A 564 6.15 27.55 31.35
N ASP A 565 4.83 27.65 31.52
CA ASP A 565 4.23 28.12 32.78
C ASP A 565 4.37 27.09 33.91
N TYR A 566 4.37 25.80 33.55
CA TYR A 566 4.52 24.68 34.48
C TYR A 566 5.42 23.60 33.89
N GLU A 567 6.28 23.01 34.73
CA GLU A 567 7.10 21.87 34.32
C GLU A 567 6.30 20.56 34.32
N ILE A 568 5.51 20.33 35.38
CA ILE A 568 4.73 19.10 35.55
C ILE A 568 3.31 19.45 35.96
N LEU A 569 2.32 18.86 35.29
CA LEU A 569 0.91 18.93 35.66
C LEU A 569 0.37 17.52 35.96
N THR A 570 -0.16 17.33 37.16
CA THR A 570 -0.81 16.09 37.61
C THR A 570 -2.32 16.30 37.77
N GLY A 571 -3.16 15.42 37.23
CA GLY A 571 -4.59 15.43 37.54
C GLY A 571 -4.82 14.94 38.97
N ASN A 572 -5.55 15.70 39.80
CA ASN A 572 -5.93 15.43 41.21
C ASN A 572 -5.51 14.02 41.72
N ILE A 573 -4.34 13.89 42.36
CA ILE A 573 -3.94 12.99 43.46
C ILE A 573 -2.40 13.05 43.64
N THR A 574 -1.94 12.77 44.86
CA THR A 574 -0.59 12.83 45.42
C THR A 574 0.50 12.13 44.60
N ALA A 575 1.44 12.89 44.05
CA ALA A 575 2.76 12.36 43.67
C ALA A 575 3.56 12.06 44.95
N THR A 576 4.12 10.86 45.08
CA THR A 576 5.06 10.54 46.17
C THR A 576 6.49 10.62 45.61
N GLY A 577 7.32 11.49 46.19
CA GLY A 577 8.75 11.56 45.90
C GLY A 577 9.22 12.65 44.93
N LEU A 578 8.74 13.89 45.08
CA LEU A 578 9.42 15.07 44.50
C LEU A 578 10.81 15.29 45.08
#